data_AF-A0A0L0GAA7-F1
#
_entry.id   AF-A0A0L0GAA7-F1
#
_cell.length_a   1.000
_cell.length_b   1.000
_cell.length_c   1.000
_cell.angle_alpha   90.00
_cell.angle_beta   90.00
_cell.angle_gamma   90.00
#
_symmetry.space_group_name_H-M   'P 1'
#
loop_
_entity.id
_entity.type
_entity.pdbx_description
1 polymer ?
#
loop_
_entity_poly.entity_id
_entity_poly.type
_entity_poly.pdbx_seq_one_letter_code
_entity_poly.pdbx_strand_id
1 'polypeptide(L)'
;MKALSLSGGVTCAVLRERMTRAPVVQFDTLRRCVDLCQWLAVDINFNLIKASFESTSRFARLLDVDVTVAGRQAYLRFGIETGDAMGMNMVSKGTERALATLSEQFTDMHVVSLSGNLCSDKKATAVNWVKGRGRSVVCEAVLDSSVVQTVLKTTVEALVHLNVSKNLVGALSFYVLSGIDLQQ
;
A
#
# COMPACT_ATOMS: atom_id res chain seq x y z
N MET A 1 1.53 6.58 27.20
CA MET A 1 2.87 6.06 27.55
C MET A 1 2.93 5.44 28.95
N LYS A 2 2.63 6.15 30.05
CA LYS A 2 2.76 5.61 31.42
C LYS A 2 2.10 4.24 31.65
N ALA A 3 0.85 4.05 31.23
CA ALA A 3 0.14 2.78 31.40
C ALA A 3 0.86 1.62 30.67
N LEU A 4 1.28 1.83 29.43
CA LEU A 4 2.01 0.83 28.63
C LEU A 4 3.36 0.50 29.26
N SER A 5 4.13 1.50 29.69
CA SER A 5 5.43 1.29 30.33
C SER A 5 5.33 0.51 31.64
N LEU A 6 4.27 0.75 32.43
CA LEU A 6 4.03 0.02 33.68
C LEU A 6 3.57 -1.41 33.45
N SER A 7 3.10 -1.76 32.25
CA SER A 7 2.63 -3.11 31.90
C SER A 7 3.54 -3.83 30.90
N GLY A 8 4.85 -3.56 30.98
CA GLY A 8 5.86 -4.32 30.21
C GLY A 8 6.11 -3.82 28.78
N GLY A 9 5.47 -2.72 28.38
CA GLY A 9 5.73 -2.07 27.09
C GLY A 9 4.77 -2.49 25.98
N VAL A 10 5.25 -2.39 24.73
CA VAL A 10 4.47 -2.67 23.53
C VAL A 10 5.30 -3.54 22.59
N THR A 11 4.70 -4.62 22.12
CA THR A 11 5.28 -5.42 21.03
C THR A 11 4.77 -4.87 19.71
N CYS A 12 5.66 -4.64 18.75
CA CYS A 12 5.28 -4.21 17.40
C CYS A 12 5.98 -5.07 16.36
N ALA A 13 5.29 -5.30 15.24
CA ALA A 13 5.83 -6.02 14.10
C ALA A 13 5.48 -5.30 12.79
N VAL A 14 6.44 -5.23 11.88
CA VAL A 14 6.21 -4.80 10.49
C VAL A 14 5.75 -6.02 9.70
N LEU A 15 4.53 -5.97 9.18
CA LEU A 15 3.93 -7.06 8.41
C LEU A 15 4.31 -7.01 6.94
N ARG A 16 4.40 -5.80 6.37
CA ARG A 16 4.71 -5.57 4.95
C ARG A 16 5.43 -4.24 4.80
N GLU A 17 6.38 -4.20 3.87
CA GLU A 17 6.98 -2.97 3.35
C GLU A 17 6.78 -2.92 1.85
N ARG A 18 6.05 -1.92 1.36
CA ARG A 18 5.72 -1.77 -0.06
C ARG A 18 5.43 -0.32 -0.42
N MET A 19 6.41 0.39 -0.96
CA MET A 19 6.16 1.68 -1.60
C MET A 19 5.59 1.46 -3.01
N THR A 20 4.69 2.35 -3.47
CA THR A 20 4.00 2.15 -4.74
C THR A 20 3.96 3.37 -5.64
N ARG A 21 4.03 3.13 -6.95
CA ARG A 21 3.71 4.09 -8.02
C ARG A 21 2.83 3.39 -9.05
N ALA A 22 1.86 4.11 -9.59
CA ALA A 22 0.88 3.53 -10.49
C ALA A 22 0.64 4.44 -11.69
N PRO A 23 1.44 4.31 -12.76
CA PRO A 23 1.16 4.96 -14.03
C PRO A 23 -0.14 4.48 -14.63
N VAL A 24 -0.73 5.32 -15.46
CA VAL A 24 -1.80 4.95 -16.38
C VAL A 24 -1.26 4.97 -17.81
N VAL A 25 -1.50 3.88 -18.52
CA VAL A 25 -1.20 3.74 -19.95
C VAL A 25 -2.49 3.50 -20.72
N GLN A 26 -2.49 3.84 -21.98
CA GLN A 26 -3.66 3.75 -22.86
C GLN A 26 -3.29 3.04 -24.15
N PHE A 27 -4.24 2.25 -24.66
CA PHE A 27 -4.13 1.52 -25.91
C PHE A 27 -5.31 1.82 -26.84
N ASP A 28 -5.21 1.33 -28.08
CA ASP A 28 -6.27 1.49 -29.05
C ASP A 28 -7.48 0.57 -28.87
N THR A 29 -7.34 -0.49 -28.09
CA THR A 29 -8.46 -1.36 -27.76
C THR A 29 -8.31 -1.92 -26.36
N LEU A 30 -9.43 -2.31 -25.75
CA LEU A 30 -9.44 -3.08 -24.50
C LEU A 30 -8.60 -4.37 -24.65
N ARG A 31 -8.63 -4.99 -25.84
CA ARG A 31 -7.89 -6.23 -26.10
C ARG A 31 -6.39 -6.06 -25.88
N ARG A 32 -5.82 -4.93 -26.32
CA ARG A 32 -4.40 -4.62 -26.10
C ARG A 32 -4.05 -4.42 -24.63
N CYS A 33 -4.95 -3.83 -23.82
CA CYS A 33 -4.78 -3.79 -22.37
C CYS A 33 -4.74 -5.20 -21.75
N VAL A 34 -5.59 -6.12 -22.24
CA VAL A 34 -5.60 -7.52 -21.79
C VAL A 34 -4.31 -8.23 -22.21
N ASP A 35 -3.84 -8.01 -23.44
CA ASP A 35 -2.57 -8.58 -23.91
C ASP A 35 -1.40 -8.11 -23.02
N LEU A 36 -1.36 -6.83 -22.61
CA LEU A 36 -0.38 -6.32 -21.64
C LEU A 36 -0.46 -7.05 -20.29
N CYS A 37 -1.66 -7.27 -19.76
CA CYS A 37 -1.85 -8.00 -18.50
C CYS A 37 -1.35 -9.44 -18.60
N GLN A 38 -1.70 -10.13 -19.68
CA GLN A 38 -1.28 -11.51 -19.92
C GLN A 38 0.23 -11.60 -20.13
N TRP A 39 0.81 -10.65 -20.85
CA TRP A 39 2.24 -10.59 -21.09
C TRP A 39 3.03 -10.39 -19.79
N LEU A 40 2.58 -9.47 -18.92
CA LEU A 40 3.19 -9.23 -17.60
C LEU A 40 3.01 -10.41 -16.62
N ALA A 41 2.00 -11.25 -16.82
CA ALA A 41 1.78 -12.45 -16.00
C ALA A 41 2.75 -13.60 -16.30
N VAL A 42 3.52 -13.52 -17.40
CA VAL A 42 4.55 -14.50 -17.72
C VAL A 42 5.86 -14.14 -17.02
N ASP A 43 6.41 -15.06 -16.23
CA ASP A 43 7.59 -14.81 -15.38
C ASP A 43 8.79 -14.21 -16.13
N ILE A 44 9.10 -14.69 -17.34
CA ILE A 44 10.24 -14.17 -18.12
C ILE A 44 10.05 -12.69 -18.49
N ASN A 45 8.82 -12.30 -18.80
CA ASN A 45 8.46 -10.94 -19.16
C ASN A 45 8.43 -10.03 -17.92
N PHE A 46 7.86 -10.51 -16.82
CA PHE A 46 7.94 -9.81 -15.53
C PHE A 46 9.40 -9.58 -15.13
N ASN A 47 10.26 -10.60 -15.26
CA ASN A 47 11.68 -10.50 -14.92
C ASN A 47 12.44 -9.51 -15.83
N LEU A 48 12.05 -9.38 -17.10
CA LEU A 48 12.57 -8.33 -17.99
C LEU A 48 12.24 -6.93 -17.43
N ILE A 49 10.98 -6.71 -17.03
CA ILE A 49 10.55 -5.43 -16.45
C ILE A 49 11.21 -5.19 -15.09
N LYS A 50 11.33 -6.21 -14.25
CA LYS A 50 12.04 -6.17 -12.97
C LYS A 50 13.50 -5.77 -13.14
N ALA A 51 14.22 -6.41 -14.07
CA ALA A 51 15.61 -6.07 -14.35
C ALA A 51 15.77 -4.60 -14.80
N SER A 52 14.89 -4.13 -15.70
CA SER A 52 14.87 -2.74 -16.16
C SER A 52 14.56 -1.75 -15.02
N PHE A 53 13.60 -2.09 -14.16
CA PHE A 53 13.24 -1.29 -13.00
C PHE A 53 14.40 -1.18 -12.02
N GLU A 54 14.98 -2.31 -11.62
CA GLU A 54 16.02 -2.40 -10.60
C GLU A 54 17.38 -1.86 -11.07
N SER A 55 17.60 -1.73 -12.38
CA SER A 55 18.80 -1.06 -12.92
C SER A 55 18.92 0.41 -12.52
N THR A 56 17.83 1.02 -12.05
CA THR A 56 17.80 2.44 -11.66
C THR A 56 18.32 2.74 -10.26
N SER A 57 18.39 1.72 -9.38
CA SER A 57 18.80 1.85 -7.98
C SER A 57 19.16 0.49 -7.39
N ARG A 58 20.32 0.40 -6.73
CA ARG A 58 20.76 -0.80 -6.01
C ARG A 58 19.83 -1.23 -4.86
N PHE A 59 19.04 -0.30 -4.33
CA PHE A 59 18.13 -0.50 -3.19
C PHE A 59 16.70 -0.81 -3.61
N ALA A 60 16.35 -0.54 -4.87
CA ALA A 60 15.01 -0.83 -5.37
C ALA A 60 14.89 -2.33 -5.60
N ARG A 61 13.88 -2.96 -5.01
CA ARG A 61 13.49 -4.33 -5.32
C ARG A 61 12.03 -4.33 -5.76
N LEU A 62 11.78 -4.65 -7.03
CA LEU A 62 10.42 -4.76 -7.57
C LEU A 62 9.78 -6.05 -7.06
N LEU A 63 8.74 -5.92 -6.25
CA LEU A 63 8.00 -7.06 -5.71
C LEU A 63 6.98 -7.57 -6.72
N ASP A 64 6.17 -6.67 -7.26
CA ASP A 64 5.07 -7.00 -8.15
C ASP A 64 4.65 -5.79 -9.02
N VAL A 65 3.89 -6.08 -10.07
CA VAL A 65 3.17 -5.07 -10.87
C VAL A 65 1.71 -5.50 -10.96
N ASP A 66 0.87 -4.89 -10.13
CA ASP A 66 -0.57 -5.13 -10.11
C ASP A 66 -1.25 -4.34 -11.24
N VAL A 67 -1.79 -4.99 -12.26
CA VAL A 67 -2.47 -4.31 -13.37
C VAL A 67 -3.98 -4.27 -13.15
N THR A 68 -4.59 -3.09 -13.27
CA THR A 68 -6.04 -2.89 -13.27
C THR A 68 -6.45 -2.25 -14.59
N VAL A 69 -7.42 -2.84 -15.31
CA VAL A 69 -7.89 -2.34 -16.60
C VAL A 69 -9.22 -1.62 -16.45
N ALA A 70 -9.35 -0.44 -17.06
CA ALA A 70 -10.59 0.30 -17.20
C ALA A 70 -10.77 0.74 -18.65
N GLY A 71 -11.57 -0.02 -19.41
CA GLY A 71 -11.75 0.23 -20.85
C GLY A 71 -10.44 0.11 -21.62
N ARG A 72 -10.01 1.21 -22.26
CA ARG A 72 -8.77 1.29 -23.05
C ARG A 72 -7.55 1.72 -22.24
N GLN A 73 -7.69 1.83 -20.91
CA GLN A 73 -6.60 2.21 -20.02
C GLN A 73 -6.22 1.06 -19.09
N ALA A 74 -4.92 0.94 -18.83
CA ALA A 74 -4.37 0.04 -17.83
C ALA A 74 -3.59 0.86 -16.79
N TYR A 75 -3.84 0.57 -15.51
CA TYR A 75 -3.16 1.15 -14.38
C TYR A 75 -2.21 0.11 -13.80
N LEU A 76 -0.90 0.36 -13.89
CA LEU A 76 0.12 -0.60 -13.49
C LEU A 76 0.66 -0.18 -12.14
N ARG A 77 0.24 -0.80 -11.04
CA ARG A 77 0.70 -0.46 -9.69
C ARG A 77 1.96 -1.25 -9.35
N PHE A 78 3.11 -0.63 -9.57
CA PHE A 78 4.43 -1.13 -9.18
C PHE A 78 4.56 -1.09 -7.65
N GLY A 79 4.85 -2.23 -7.04
CA GLY A 79 5.15 -2.36 -5.61
C GLY A 79 6.62 -2.67 -5.38
N ILE A 80 7.28 -1.90 -4.53
CA ILE A 80 8.72 -2.07 -4.28
C ILE A 80 9.09 -2.03 -2.80
N GLU A 81 10.18 -2.71 -2.47
CA GLU A 81 10.95 -2.45 -1.25
C GLU A 81 11.99 -1.36 -1.51
N THR A 82 12.23 -0.53 -0.49
CA THR A 82 13.03 0.69 -0.62
C THR A 82 14.12 0.80 0.44
N GLY A 83 14.30 -0.24 1.26
CA GLY A 83 15.18 -0.21 2.43
C GLY A 83 14.72 0.85 3.42
N ASP A 84 15.64 1.65 3.93
CA ASP A 84 15.30 2.67 4.93
C ASP A 84 14.67 3.95 4.33
N ALA A 85 14.70 4.09 3.00
CA ALA A 85 14.11 5.25 2.35
C ALA A 85 12.57 5.13 2.29
N MET A 86 11.88 6.27 2.38
CA MET A 86 10.45 6.32 2.05
C MET A 86 10.21 5.92 0.59
N GLY A 87 11.16 6.25 -0.31
CA GLY A 87 11.28 5.58 -1.60
C GLY A 87 10.41 6.10 -2.74
N MET A 88 9.65 7.19 -2.55
CA MET A 88 8.81 7.76 -3.62
C MET A 88 9.58 8.16 -4.89
N ASN A 89 10.74 8.80 -4.75
CA ASN A 89 11.57 9.14 -5.92
C ASN A 89 12.16 7.89 -6.57
N MET A 90 12.54 6.90 -5.76
CA MET A 90 13.09 5.63 -6.21
C MET A 90 12.07 4.84 -7.04
N VAL A 91 10.85 4.70 -6.54
CA VAL A 91 9.79 4.00 -7.28
C VAL A 91 9.41 4.73 -8.56
N SER A 92 9.43 6.06 -8.56
CA SER A 92 9.11 6.86 -9.76
C SER A 92 10.13 6.66 -10.86
N LYS A 93 11.42 6.76 -10.53
CA LYS A 93 12.51 6.57 -11.48
C LYS A 93 12.53 5.14 -12.04
N GLY A 94 12.34 4.14 -11.19
CA GLY A 94 12.22 2.75 -11.62
C GLY A 94 11.02 2.52 -12.54
N THR A 95 9.87 3.14 -12.22
CA THR A 95 8.66 3.06 -13.04
C THR A 95 8.86 3.69 -14.41
N GLU A 96 9.48 4.87 -14.49
CA GLU A 96 9.80 5.52 -15.78
C GLU A 96 10.67 4.62 -16.66
N ARG A 97 11.70 3.99 -16.07
CA ARG A 97 12.58 3.08 -16.81
C ARG A 97 11.85 1.80 -17.25
N ALA A 98 11.02 1.23 -16.38
CA ALA A 98 10.19 0.07 -16.70
C ALA A 98 9.18 0.39 -17.82
N LEU A 99 8.57 1.57 -17.80
CA LEU A 99 7.67 2.02 -18.87
C LEU A 99 8.39 2.18 -20.20
N ALA A 100 9.63 2.68 -20.21
CA ALA A 100 10.42 2.77 -21.43
C ALA A 100 10.63 1.37 -22.06
N THR A 101 10.97 0.37 -21.25
CA THR A 101 11.07 -1.03 -21.73
C THR A 101 9.73 -1.60 -22.17
N LEU A 102 8.63 -1.28 -21.47
CA LEU A 102 7.30 -1.69 -21.92
C LEU A 102 6.94 -1.06 -23.27
N SER A 103 7.30 0.19 -23.52
CA SER A 103 7.05 0.86 -24.81
C SER A 103 7.84 0.26 -25.96
N GLU A 104 8.98 -0.40 -25.71
CA GLU A 104 9.71 -1.17 -26.72
C GLU A 104 8.97 -2.46 -27.12
N GLN A 105 8.26 -3.09 -26.16
CA GLN A 105 7.48 -4.32 -26.39
C GLN A 105 6.06 -4.03 -26.92
N PHE A 106 5.48 -2.92 -26.48
CA PHE A 106 4.16 -2.44 -26.83
C PHE A 106 4.28 -1.06 -27.45
N THR A 107 4.69 -1.00 -28.72
CA THR A 107 4.91 0.26 -29.45
C THR A 107 3.64 1.09 -29.65
N ASP A 108 2.47 0.45 -29.51
CA ASP A 108 1.15 1.07 -29.52
C ASP A 108 0.68 1.56 -28.14
N MET A 109 1.51 1.42 -27.09
CA MET A 109 1.22 1.89 -25.74
C MET A 109 1.50 3.38 -25.60
N HIS A 110 0.50 4.15 -25.16
CA HIS A 110 0.66 5.55 -24.81
C HIS A 110 0.69 5.75 -23.28
N VAL A 111 1.78 6.31 -22.74
CA VAL A 111 1.86 6.66 -21.31
C VAL A 111 1.08 7.95 -21.06
N VAL A 112 -0.06 7.86 -20.37
CA VAL A 112 -0.91 9.02 -20.08
C VAL A 112 -0.37 9.83 -18.90
N SER A 113 0.07 9.14 -17.84
CA SER A 113 0.65 9.77 -16.65
C SER A 113 1.44 8.76 -15.82
N LEU A 114 2.50 9.21 -15.17
CA LEU A 114 3.27 8.41 -14.19
C LEU A 114 2.51 8.17 -12.88
N SER A 115 1.42 8.92 -12.63
CA SER A 115 0.59 8.81 -11.44
C SER A 115 -0.90 8.87 -11.81
N GLY A 116 -1.48 7.71 -12.09
CA GLY A 116 -2.90 7.51 -12.36
C GLY A 116 -3.78 7.39 -11.11
N ASN A 117 -3.34 7.92 -9.96
CA ASN A 117 -4.04 7.87 -8.66
C ASN A 117 -4.29 6.46 -8.04
N LEU A 118 -3.88 5.37 -8.70
CA LEU A 118 -4.01 4.01 -8.15
C LEU A 118 -2.88 3.61 -7.18
N CYS A 119 -1.77 4.36 -7.13
CA CYS A 119 -0.77 4.25 -6.06
C CYS A 119 -1.26 4.88 -4.75
N SER A 120 -2.40 5.55 -4.80
CA SER A 120 -2.78 6.77 -4.08
C SER A 120 -1.77 7.31 -3.08
N ASP A 121 -0.99 8.28 -3.54
CA ASP A 121 -0.20 9.12 -2.66
C ASP A 121 -1.10 10.27 -2.15
N LYS A 122 -1.10 10.49 -0.84
CA LYS A 122 -1.81 11.61 -0.18
C LYS A 122 -3.31 11.69 -0.46
N LYS A 123 -3.95 10.54 -0.73
CA LYS A 123 -5.40 10.41 -0.94
C LYS A 123 -5.94 9.21 -0.18
N ALA A 124 -7.07 9.39 0.49
CA ALA A 124 -7.78 8.31 1.18
C ALA A 124 -8.35 7.34 0.15
N THR A 125 -7.88 6.09 0.14
CA THR A 125 -8.32 5.09 -0.84
C THR A 125 -8.37 3.69 -0.24
N ALA A 126 -9.37 2.92 -0.68
CA ALA A 126 -9.53 1.52 -0.29
C ALA A 126 -8.34 0.65 -0.71
N VAL A 127 -7.68 0.96 -1.85
CA VAL A 127 -6.52 0.20 -2.32
C VAL A 127 -5.36 0.24 -1.33
N ASN A 128 -5.12 1.39 -0.68
CA ASN A 128 -4.07 1.49 0.33
C ASN A 128 -4.46 0.77 1.63
N TRP A 129 -5.75 0.78 1.99
CA TRP A 129 -6.25 0.04 3.14
C TRP A 129 -6.10 -1.47 2.97
N VAL A 130 -6.50 -2.00 1.81
CA VAL A 130 -6.51 -3.45 1.53
C VAL A 130 -5.12 -3.98 1.17
N LYS A 131 -4.40 -3.31 0.26
CA LYS A 131 -3.11 -3.80 -0.25
C LYS A 131 -1.91 -3.25 0.52
N GLY A 132 -2.11 -2.26 1.39
CA GLY A 132 -1.02 -1.55 2.06
C GLY A 132 -0.30 -0.56 1.14
N ARG A 133 0.45 0.35 1.77
CA ARG A 133 1.39 1.28 1.15
C ARG A 133 2.38 1.79 2.21
N GLY A 134 3.68 1.80 1.90
CA GLY A 134 4.72 2.07 2.89
C GLY A 134 4.87 0.88 3.82
N ARG A 135 4.82 1.09 5.14
CA ARG A 135 4.93 0.03 6.14
C ARG A 135 3.56 -0.27 6.76
N SER A 136 3.14 -1.53 6.67
CA SER A 136 2.00 -2.06 7.43
C SER A 136 2.52 -2.57 8.76
N VAL A 137 2.05 -1.98 9.86
CA VAL A 137 2.53 -2.28 11.22
C VAL A 137 1.36 -2.73 12.08
N VAL A 138 1.61 -3.71 12.94
CA VAL A 138 0.72 -4.11 14.03
C VAL A 138 1.45 -3.93 15.35
N CYS A 139 0.72 -3.51 16.38
CA CYS A 139 1.24 -3.40 17.73
C CYS A 139 0.23 -3.96 18.73
N GLU A 140 0.72 -4.55 19.80
CA GLU A 140 -0.08 -5.07 20.91
C GLU A 140 0.57 -4.77 22.27
N ALA A 141 -0.27 -4.68 23.29
CA ALA A 141 0.14 -4.56 24.68
C ALA A 141 -0.93 -5.19 25.58
N VAL A 142 -0.51 -5.76 26.70
CA VAL A 142 -1.41 -6.24 27.76
C VAL A 142 -1.32 -5.25 28.91
N LEU A 143 -2.46 -4.71 29.35
CA LEU A 143 -2.52 -3.78 30.47
C LEU A 143 -3.08 -4.49 31.70
N ASP A 144 -2.41 -4.33 32.84
CA ASP A 144 -2.93 -4.83 34.11
C ASP A 144 -4.18 -4.05 34.52
N SER A 145 -5.19 -4.75 35.08
CA SER A 145 -6.41 -4.11 35.56
C SER A 145 -6.14 -2.99 36.58
N SER A 146 -5.13 -3.16 37.43
CA SER A 146 -4.70 -2.15 38.39
C SER A 146 -4.20 -0.88 37.70
N VAL A 147 -3.45 -1.01 36.60
CA VAL A 147 -2.95 0.11 35.79
C VAL A 147 -4.11 0.80 35.07
N VAL A 148 -5.06 0.04 34.53
CA VAL A 148 -6.27 0.61 33.90
C VAL A 148 -7.05 1.48 34.89
N GLN A 149 -7.29 0.98 36.10
CA GLN A 149 -8.03 1.73 37.12
C GLN A 149 -7.24 2.93 37.67
N THR A 150 -5.96 2.74 37.99
CA THR A 150 -5.17 3.76 38.68
C THR A 150 -4.58 4.80 37.74
N VAL A 151 -4.26 4.44 36.49
CA VAL A 151 -3.64 5.34 35.51
C VAL A 151 -4.67 5.84 34.49
N LEU A 152 -5.46 4.96 33.89
CA LEU A 152 -6.47 5.33 32.89
C LEU A 152 -7.81 5.77 33.50
N LYS A 153 -7.99 5.58 34.82
CA LYS A 153 -9.17 6.02 35.58
C LYS A 153 -10.49 5.46 35.03
N THR A 154 -10.47 4.21 34.59
CA THR A 154 -11.61 3.49 34.01
C THR A 154 -11.54 2.00 34.34
N THR A 155 -12.48 1.19 33.83
CA THR A 155 -12.44 -0.28 33.90
C THR A 155 -12.16 -0.89 32.54
N VAL A 156 -11.75 -2.17 32.53
CA VAL A 156 -11.48 -2.91 31.30
C VAL A 156 -12.77 -3.06 30.49
N GLU A 157 -13.89 -3.37 31.14
CA GLU A 157 -15.20 -3.54 30.51
C GLU A 157 -15.66 -2.26 29.84
N ALA A 158 -15.49 -1.11 30.50
CA ALA A 158 -15.84 0.19 29.94
C ALA A 158 -15.00 0.52 28.69
N LEU A 159 -13.69 0.22 28.71
CA LEU A 159 -12.80 0.40 27.55
C LEU A 159 -13.19 -0.50 26.38
N VAL A 160 -13.44 -1.78 26.64
CA VAL A 160 -13.86 -2.74 25.60
C VAL A 160 -15.20 -2.31 24.99
N HIS A 161 -16.18 -1.97 25.84
CA HIS A 161 -17.49 -1.52 25.39
C HIS A 161 -17.40 -0.24 24.54
N LEU A 162 -16.60 0.73 24.96
CA LEU A 162 -16.36 1.96 24.20
C LEU A 162 -15.72 1.66 22.83
N ASN A 163 -14.70 0.80 22.79
CA ASN A 163 -14.03 0.43 21.55
C ASN A 163 -15.01 -0.24 20.56
N VAL A 164 -15.80 -1.21 21.02
CA VAL A 164 -16.80 -1.87 20.18
C VAL A 164 -17.86 -0.87 19.69
N SER A 165 -18.41 -0.06 20.59
CA SER A 165 -19.50 0.86 20.24
C SER A 165 -19.05 1.98 19.30
N LYS A 166 -17.89 2.59 19.59
CA LYS A 166 -17.42 3.78 18.87
C LYS A 166 -16.59 3.43 17.65
N ASN A 167 -15.53 2.63 17.84
CA ASN A 167 -14.61 2.32 16.74
C ASN A 167 -15.26 1.33 15.79
N LEU A 168 -15.82 0.21 16.26
CA LEU A 168 -16.39 -0.78 15.36
C LEU A 168 -17.79 -0.39 14.85
N VAL A 169 -18.80 -0.37 15.72
CA VAL A 169 -20.21 -0.16 15.32
C VAL A 169 -20.42 1.24 14.74
N GLY A 170 -19.84 2.27 15.37
CA GLY A 170 -19.88 3.64 14.89
C GLY A 170 -19.30 3.79 13.48
N ALA A 171 -18.09 3.28 13.23
CA ALA A 171 -17.46 3.38 11.91
C ALA A 171 -18.26 2.63 10.83
N LEU A 172 -18.79 1.44 11.15
CA LEU A 172 -19.61 0.66 10.24
C LEU A 172 -20.90 1.40 9.85
N SER A 173 -21.52 2.10 10.79
CA SER A 173 -22.76 2.85 10.56
C SER A 173 -22.59 4.00 9.55
N PHE A 174 -21.36 4.51 9.39
CA PHE A 174 -21.02 5.59 8.45
C PHE A 174 -20.18 5.14 7.24
N TYR A 175 -20.04 3.83 7.00
CA TYR A 175 -19.26 3.25 5.89
C TYR A 175 -17.80 3.74 5.86
N VAL A 176 -17.20 3.97 7.03
CA VAL A 176 -15.82 4.43 7.14
C VAL A 176 -14.87 3.29 6.80
N LEU A 177 -14.09 3.45 5.74
CA LEU A 177 -13.15 2.42 5.25
C LEU A 177 -11.78 2.45 5.95
N SER A 178 -11.42 3.54 6.62
CA SER A 178 -10.12 3.74 7.29
C SER A 178 -10.24 4.75 8.42
N GLY A 179 -9.33 4.75 9.40
CA GLY A 179 -9.43 5.64 10.57
C GLY A 179 -10.41 5.10 11.62
N ILE A 180 -10.46 3.78 11.76
CA ILE A 180 -11.23 3.07 12.79
C ILE A 180 -10.42 3.10 14.09
N ASP A 181 -10.21 4.30 14.62
CA ASP A 181 -9.39 4.56 15.78
C ASP A 181 -9.95 5.72 16.63
N LEU A 182 -9.30 5.93 17.78
CA LEU A 182 -9.54 7.06 18.66
C LEU A 182 -8.44 8.09 18.43
N GLN A 183 -8.83 9.32 18.10
CA GLN A 183 -7.95 10.49 18.19
C GLN A 183 -8.58 11.48 19.17
N GLN A 184 -7.83 11.86 20.20
CA GLN A 184 -8.09 12.97 21.11
C GLN A 184 -6.83 13.80 21.22
#